data_AF-K6ZFX6-F1
#
_entry.id   AF-K6ZFX6-F1
#
_cell.length_a   1.000
_cell.length_b   1.000
_cell.length_c   1.000
_cell.angle_alpha   90.00
_cell.angle_beta   90.00
_cell.angle_gamma   90.00
#
_symmetry.space_group_name_H-M   'P 1'
#
loop_
_entity.id
_entity.type
_entity.pdbx_description
1 polymer ?
#
loop_
_entity_poly.entity_id
_entity_poly.type
_entity_poly.pdbx_seq_one_letter_code
_entity_poly.pdbx_strand_id
1 'polypeptide(L)' 'MFKLKVRIPLMFLSVLAIYGCGSSPDERFDSGYDDGFAEGYNTTCKIRATIVEGDWEDEDYSLGYREGNAAGAKTCRDKD' A
#
# COMPACT_ATOMS: atom_id res chain seq x y z
N MET A 1 38.94 -29.81 -2.33
CA MET A 1 38.50 -28.98 -3.48
C MET A 1 37.03 -29.31 -3.77
N PHE A 2 36.10 -28.48 -3.32
CA PHE A 2 34.67 -28.66 -3.62
C PHE A 2 34.42 -28.26 -5.09
N LYS A 3 34.11 -29.23 -5.94
CA LYS A 3 33.61 -28.95 -7.29
C LYS A 3 32.15 -28.53 -7.18
N LEU A 4 31.91 -27.22 -7.07
CA LEU A 4 30.56 -26.67 -7.10
C LEU A 4 29.93 -27.02 -8.47
N LYS A 5 29.00 -27.98 -8.49
CA LYS A 5 28.28 -28.37 -9.71
C LYS A 5 27.43 -27.19 -10.14
N VAL A 6 27.75 -26.58 -11.29
CA VAL A 6 27.08 -25.41 -11.92
C VAL A 6 25.55 -25.53 -12.02
N ARG A 7 25.01 -26.75 -11.95
CA ARG A 7 23.55 -27.00 -11.91
C ARG A 7 22.87 -26.53 -10.62
N ILE A 8 23.58 -26.53 -9.49
CA ILE A 8 23.05 -26.10 -8.19
C ILE A 8 22.81 -24.58 -8.15
N PRO A 9 23.75 -23.69 -8.54
CA PRO A 9 23.48 -22.25 -8.54
C PRO A 9 22.40 -21.82 -9.54
N LEU A 10 22.19 -22.57 -10.64
CA LEU A 10 21.13 -22.27 -11.62
C LEU A 10 19.70 -22.46 -11.05
N MET A 11 19.51 -23.43 -10.16
CA MET A 11 18.23 -23.64 -9.45
C MET A 11 17.94 -22.55 -8.40
N PHE A 12 18.97 -22.00 -7.75
CA PHE A 12 18.80 -20.92 -6.79
C PHE A 12 18.46 -19.58 -7.48
N LEU A 13 18.94 -19.35 -8.70
CA LEU A 13 18.63 -18.14 -9.47
C LEU A 13 17.14 -18.06 -9.85
N SER A 14 16.51 -19.19 -10.16
CA SER A 14 15.06 -19.23 -10.46
C SER A 14 14.18 -18.95 -9.25
N VAL A 15 14.64 -19.24 -8.03
CA VAL A 15 13.89 -18.99 -6.78
C VAL A 15 13.98 -17.51 -6.39
N LEU A 16 15.11 -16.84 -6.65
CA LEU A 16 15.27 -15.40 -6.43
C LEU A 16 14.40 -14.54 -7.36
N ALA A 17 14.12 -15.02 -8.58
CA ALA A 17 13.28 -14.31 -9.55
C ALA A 17 11.80 -14.21 -9.15
N ILE A 18 11.34 -14.98 -8.14
CA ILE A 18 9.93 -15.03 -7.72
C ILE A 18 9.64 -14.15 -6.49
N TYR A 19 10.67 -13.59 -5.83
CA TYR A 19 10.50 -12.73 -4.64
C TYR A 19 10.04 -11.30 -4.95
N GLY A 20 9.91 -10.93 -6.23
CA GLY A 20 9.43 -9.61 -6.65
C GLY A 20 7.92 -9.48 -6.82
N CYS A 21 7.13 -10.47 -6.35
CA CYS A 21 5.67 -10.51 -6.56
C CYS A 21 4.89 -9.89 -5.37
N GLY A 22 5.37 -8.75 -4.84
CA GLY A 22 4.67 -7.96 -3.82
C GLY A 22 4.36 -6.58 -4.37
N SER A 23 3.31 -5.94 -3.85
CA SER A 23 3.02 -4.55 -4.17
C SER A 23 4.21 -3.68 -3.79
N SER A 24 4.58 -2.77 -4.67
CA SER A 24 5.64 -1.80 -4.42
C SER A 24 5.24 -0.78 -3.33
N PRO A 25 6.20 -0.13 -2.66
CA PRO A 25 5.93 0.96 -1.73
C PRO A 25 4.96 2.02 -2.28
N ASP A 26 5.15 2.41 -3.54
CA ASP A 26 4.28 3.39 -4.21
C ASP A 26 2.84 2.86 -4.37
N GLU A 27 2.66 1.60 -4.79
CA GLU A 27 1.33 0.99 -4.89
C GLU A 27 0.65 0.86 -3.50
N ARG A 28 1.43 0.58 -2.46
CA ARG A 28 0.94 0.51 -1.07
C ARG A 28 0.50 1.88 -0.57
N PHE A 29 1.32 2.91 -0.81
CA PHE A 29 0.99 4.29 -0.52
C PHE A 29 -0.27 4.74 -1.26
N ASP A 30 -0.37 4.47 -2.56
CA ASP A 30 -1.53 4.86 -3.38
C ASP A 30 -2.82 4.19 -2.88
N SER A 31 -2.78 2.88 -2.57
CA SER A 31 -3.93 2.17 -1.97
C SER A 31 -4.36 2.82 -0.65
N GLY A 32 -3.40 3.07 0.23
CA GLY A 32 -3.65 3.77 1.48
C GLY A 32 -4.26 5.14 1.27
N TYR A 33 -3.70 5.94 0.37
CA TYR A 33 -4.17 7.29 0.07
C TYR A 33 -5.62 7.31 -0.40
N ASP A 34 -6.00 6.43 -1.32
CA ASP A 34 -7.36 6.36 -1.84
C ASP A 34 -8.38 5.99 -0.76
N ASP A 35 -8.05 4.99 0.07
CA ASP A 35 -8.88 4.58 1.21
C ASP A 35 -9.00 5.69 2.25
N GLY A 36 -7.87 6.31 2.60
CA GLY A 36 -7.81 7.44 3.50
C GLY A 36 -8.67 8.60 3.00
N PHE A 37 -8.54 8.96 1.72
CA PHE A 37 -9.33 10.03 1.10
C PHE A 37 -10.82 9.74 1.16
N ALA A 38 -11.23 8.53 0.80
CA ALA A 38 -12.62 8.11 0.85
C ALA A 38 -13.18 8.18 2.28
N GLU A 39 -12.46 7.66 3.27
CA GLU A 39 -12.88 7.72 4.67
C GLU A 39 -12.94 9.15 5.19
N GLY A 40 -11.88 9.93 4.98
CA GLY A 40 -11.77 11.32 5.43
C GLY A 40 -12.87 12.19 4.86
N TYR A 41 -13.17 12.05 3.57
CA TYR A 41 -14.27 12.75 2.91
C TYR A 41 -15.63 12.31 3.47
N ASN A 42 -15.92 11.00 3.49
CA ASN A 42 -17.23 10.50 3.90
C ASN A 42 -17.53 10.78 5.38
N THR A 43 -16.52 10.71 6.26
CA THR A 43 -16.65 11.00 7.69
C THR A 43 -16.86 12.50 7.91
N THR A 44 -16.03 13.34 7.28
CA THR A 44 -16.13 14.80 7.44
C THR A 44 -17.46 15.34 6.90
N CYS A 45 -17.90 14.83 5.75
CA CYS A 45 -19.17 15.21 5.12
C CYS A 45 -20.38 14.45 5.67
N LYS A 46 -20.20 13.58 6.68
CA LYS A 46 -21.26 12.76 7.31
C LYS A 46 -22.12 11.97 6.31
N ILE A 47 -21.48 11.39 5.30
CA ILE A 47 -22.17 10.66 4.22
C ILE A 47 -22.45 9.22 4.62
N ARG A 48 -21.40 8.46 4.96
CA ARG A 48 -21.46 7.03 5.31
C ARG A 48 -20.15 6.56 5.94
N ALA A 49 -20.16 5.36 6.53
CA ALA A 49 -18.93 4.65 6.86
C ALA A 49 -18.23 4.16 5.57
N THR A 50 -16.91 4.06 5.60
CA THR A 50 -16.07 3.60 4.49
C THR A 50 -15.40 2.28 4.89
N ILE A 51 -15.42 1.29 4.00
CA ILE A 51 -14.63 0.07 4.14
C ILE A 51 -13.31 0.32 3.46
N VAL A 52 -12.22 -0.03 4.15
CA VAL A 52 -10.84 0.17 3.73
C VAL A 52 -10.09 -1.16 3.86
N GLU A 53 -9.01 -1.32 3.12
CA GLU A 53 -8.12 -2.49 3.17
C GLU A 53 -7.57 -2.68 4.60
N GLY A 54 -7.10 -1.60 5.19
CA GLY A 54 -6.74 -1.52 6.61
C GLY A 54 -5.46 -2.26 6.97
N ASP A 55 -4.46 -2.30 6.08
CA ASP A 55 -3.17 -2.93 6.37
C ASP A 55 -2.23 -1.98 7.14
N TRP A 56 -2.54 -1.82 8.42
CA TRP A 56 -1.86 -0.84 9.29
C TRP A 56 -0.41 -1.17 9.62
N GLU A 57 0.02 -2.41 9.40
CA GLU A 57 1.41 -2.84 9.64
C GLU A 57 2.33 -2.45 8.47
N ASP A 58 1.76 -2.10 7.31
CA ASP A 58 2.48 -1.58 6.17
C ASP A 58 2.68 -0.06 6.32
N GLU A 59 3.95 0.36 6.41
CA GLU A 59 4.33 1.75 6.65
C GLU A 59 3.88 2.68 5.51
N ASP A 60 3.97 2.22 4.26
CA ASP A 60 3.63 3.00 3.07
C ASP A 60 2.12 3.17 2.95
N TYR A 61 1.36 2.09 3.14
CA TYR A 61 -0.11 2.15 3.22
C TYR A 61 -0.58 3.08 4.34
N SER A 62 -0.02 2.94 5.55
CA SER A 62 -0.39 3.76 6.72
C SER A 62 -0.03 5.24 6.54
N LEU A 63 1.07 5.53 5.85
CA LEU A 63 1.46 6.89 5.46
C LEU A 63 0.45 7.46 4.46
N GLY A 64 0.20 6.76 3.35
CA GLY A 64 -0.77 7.15 2.33
C GLY A 64 -2.16 7.41 2.93
N TYR A 65 -2.64 6.49 3.76
CA TYR A 65 -3.93 6.59 4.45
C TYR A 65 -4.09 7.87 5.26
N ARG A 66 -3.08 8.22 6.06
CA ARG A 66 -3.13 9.44 6.87
C ARG A 66 -3.15 10.70 6.01
N GLU A 67 -2.37 10.73 4.95
CA GLU A 67 -2.33 11.87 4.02
C GLU A 67 -3.63 12.01 3.24
N GLY A 68 -4.15 10.90 2.70
CA GLY A 68 -5.44 10.81 2.04
C GLY A 68 -6.57 11.27 2.95
N ASN A 69 -6.61 10.81 4.20
CA ASN A 69 -7.65 11.19 5.16
C ASN A 69 -7.69 12.71 5.41
N ALA A 70 -6.52 13.32 5.63
CA ALA A 70 -6.42 14.78 5.76
C ALA A 70 -6.88 15.51 4.49
N ALA A 71 -6.51 15.02 3.31
CA ALA A 71 -6.89 15.58 2.01
C ALA A 71 -8.39 15.46 1.73
N GLY A 72 -9.00 14.30 1.98
CA GLY A 72 -10.44 14.07 1.83
C GLY A 72 -11.25 14.94 2.78
N ALA A 73 -10.82 15.04 4.04
CA ALA A 73 -11.44 15.91 5.03
C ALA A 73 -11.35 17.39 4.64
N LYS A 74 -10.19 17.84 4.11
CA LYS A 74 -10.03 19.21 3.60
C LYS A 74 -10.95 19.46 2.40
N THR A 75 -10.99 18.53 1.45
CA THR A 75 -11.83 18.63 0.25
C THR A 75 -13.32 18.74 0.60
N CYS A 76 -13.77 18.03 1.64
CA CYS A 76 -15.13 18.20 2.16
C CYS A 76 -15.36 19.63 2.67
N ARG A 77 -14.48 20.13 3.54
CA ARG A 77 -14.60 21.48 4.13
C ARG A 77 -14.52 22.61 3.12
N ASP A 78 -13.74 22.44 2.05
CA ASP A 78 -13.60 23.45 0.99
C ASP A 78 -14.81 23.51 0.04
N LYS A 79 -15.73 22.51 0.11
CA LYS A 79 -16.97 22.49 -0.68
C LYS A 79 -18.13 23.22 0.00
N ASP A 80 -18.03 23.52 1.30
CA ASP A 80 -19.02 24.25 2.11
C ASP A 80 -18.70 25.75 2.19
#